data_AF-A0A4Y2M8G3-F1
#
_entry.id   AF-A0A4Y2M8G3-F1
#
_cell.length_a   1.000
_cell.length_b   1.000
_cell.length_c   1.000
_cell.angle_alpha   90.00
_cell.angle_beta   90.00
_cell.angle_gamma   90.00
#
_symmetry.space_group_name_H-M   'P 1'
#
loop_
_entity.id
_entity.type
_entity.pdbx_description
1 polymer ?
#
loop_
_entity_poly.entity_id
_entity_poly.type
_entity_poly.pdbx_seq_one_letter_code
_entity_poly.pdbx_strand_id
1 'polypeptide(L)' 'CSELGIPFDGQLHPYDLRFYAMVVEKIKYSVDHTKLKEFFPLQTVTEGLFKIYQDLLGLKFTEVENPEVWHEDVKM' A
#
# COMPACT_ATOMS: atom_id res chain seq x y z
N CYS A 1 -11.34 21.85 11.86
CA CYS A 1 -10.37 22.94 12.11
C CYS A 1 -10.45 23.46 13.54
N SER A 2 -11.64 23.61 14.13
CA SER A 2 -11.78 23.97 15.56
C SER A 2 -11.18 22.95 16.54
N GLU A 3 -11.16 21.65 16.19
CA GLU A 3 -10.56 20.59 17.02
C GLU A 3 -9.01 20.55 16.98
N LEU A 4 -8.38 21.17 15.97
CA LEU A 4 -6.92 21.16 15.78
C LEU A 4 -6.26 22.51 16.14
N GLY A 5 -7.06 23.53 16.51
CA GLY A 5 -6.56 24.86 16.88
C GLY A 5 -5.95 25.66 15.71
N ILE A 6 -6.18 25.26 14.47
CA ILE A 6 -5.62 25.89 13.27
C ILE A 6 -6.60 26.95 12.76
N PRO A 7 -6.15 28.19 12.45
CA PRO A 7 -7.01 29.21 11.87
C PRO A 7 -7.60 28.71 10.54
N PHE A 8 -8.92 28.80 10.41
CA PHE A 8 -9.64 28.42 9.21
C PHE A 8 -9.86 29.66 8.34
N ASP A 9 -9.26 29.69 7.17
CA ASP A 9 -9.31 30.79 6.20
C ASP A 9 -10.48 30.65 5.20
N GLY A 10 -11.30 29.60 5.32
CA GLY A 10 -12.48 29.37 4.48
C GLY A 10 -12.16 28.80 3.10
N GLN A 11 -10.88 28.53 2.77
CA GLN A 11 -10.46 28.05 1.46
C GLN A 11 -9.84 26.67 1.55
N LEU A 12 -10.18 25.81 0.58
CA LEU A 12 -9.58 24.48 0.47
C LEU A 12 -8.32 24.60 -0.39
N HIS A 13 -7.14 24.44 0.22
CA HIS A 13 -5.90 24.52 -0.53
C HIS A 13 -5.53 23.17 -1.16
N PRO A 14 -4.66 23.14 -2.18
CA PRO A 14 -4.22 21.90 -2.80
C PRO A 14 -3.58 20.90 -1.83
N TYR A 15 -2.87 21.38 -0.80
CA TYR A 15 -2.27 20.53 0.23
C TYR A 15 -3.29 19.93 1.20
N ASP A 16 -4.44 20.59 1.38
CA ASP A 16 -5.54 20.10 2.22
C ASP A 16 -6.32 18.97 1.55
N LEU A 17 -6.37 18.99 0.21
CA LEU A 17 -7.19 18.09 -0.59
C LEU A 17 -6.96 16.62 -0.25
N ARG A 18 -5.68 16.19 -0.15
CA ARG A 18 -5.33 14.79 0.13
C ARG A 18 -5.74 14.38 1.54
N PHE A 19 -5.58 15.27 2.52
CA PHE A 19 -5.98 15.00 3.90
C PHE A 19 -7.50 14.82 3.99
N TYR A 20 -8.28 15.75 3.45
CA TYR A 20 -9.73 15.65 3.48
C TYR A 20 -10.28 14.50 2.63
N ALA A 21 -9.64 14.15 1.51
CA ALA A 21 -9.99 12.96 0.75
C ALA A 21 -9.87 11.69 1.61
N MET A 22 -8.77 11.52 2.35
CA MET A 22 -8.61 10.39 3.27
C MET A 22 -9.64 10.40 4.42
N VAL A 23 -9.97 11.57 4.96
CA VAL A 23 -11.01 11.72 6.00
C VAL A 23 -12.38 11.32 5.45
N VAL A 24 -12.73 11.75 4.25
CA VAL A 24 -13.99 11.38 3.58
C VAL A 24 -14.04 9.89 3.29
N GLU A 25 -12.95 9.29 2.80
CA GLU A 25 -12.86 7.84 2.60
C GLU A 25 -13.12 7.07 3.90
N LYS A 26 -12.47 7.50 5.00
CA LYS A 26 -12.64 6.87 6.31
C LYS A 26 -14.07 6.98 6.85
N ILE A 27 -14.69 8.16 6.73
CA ILE A 27 -16.04 8.41 7.26
C ILE A 27 -17.13 7.75 6.39
N LYS A 28 -17.01 7.83 5.06
CA LYS A 28 -18.05 7.33 4.14
C LYS A 28 -17.94 5.85 3.82
N TYR A 29 -16.72 5.32 3.72
CA TYR A 29 -16.48 3.95 3.27
C TYR A 29 -15.97 3.04 4.40
N SER A 30 -15.71 3.58 5.60
CA SER A 30 -15.17 2.83 6.74
C SER A 30 -13.89 2.04 6.41
N VAL A 31 -13.18 2.43 5.34
CA VAL A 31 -11.94 1.80 4.92
C VAL A 31 -10.81 2.39 5.74
N ASP A 32 -10.27 1.60 6.65
CA ASP A 32 -9.08 1.94 7.40
C ASP A 32 -7.86 1.34 6.69
N HIS A 33 -7.19 2.16 5.88
CA HIS A 33 -5.97 1.79 5.17
C HIS A 33 -4.86 1.27 6.10
N THR A 34 -4.84 1.70 7.37
CA THR A 34 -3.86 1.22 8.36
C THR A 34 -4.15 -0.23 8.74
N LYS A 35 -5.42 -0.55 9.05
CA LYS A 35 -5.83 -1.93 9.34
C LYS A 35 -5.68 -2.82 8.12
N LEU A 36 -6.01 -2.31 6.93
CA LEU A 36 -5.89 -3.07 5.69
C LEU A 36 -4.43 -3.53 5.47
N LYS A 37 -3.45 -2.64 5.68
CA LYS A 37 -2.01 -2.98 5.55
C LYS A 37 -1.57 -4.15 6.44
N GLU A 38 -2.18 -4.33 7.61
CA GLU A 38 -1.87 -5.47 8.49
C GLU A 38 -2.21 -6.81 7.84
N PHE A 39 -3.21 -6.85 6.94
CA PHE A 39 -3.60 -8.05 6.20
C PHE A 39 -2.78 -8.28 4.92
N PHE A 40 -1.95 -7.32 4.51
CA PHE A 40 -1.12 -7.39 3.29
C PHE A 40 0.39 -7.32 3.61
N PRO A 41 0.94 -8.26 4.38
CA PRO A 41 2.39 -8.33 4.58
C PRO A 41 3.10 -8.63 3.25
N LEU A 42 4.21 -7.94 3.00
CA LEU A 42 4.91 -7.93 1.72
C LEU A 42 5.30 -9.34 1.24
N GLN A 43 5.73 -10.20 2.16
CA GLN A 43 6.08 -11.59 1.87
C GLN A 43 4.88 -12.37 1.30
N THR A 44 3.74 -12.36 2.01
CA THR A 44 2.51 -13.08 1.58
C THR A 44 1.94 -12.52 0.29
N VAL A 45 2.00 -11.21 0.08
CA VAL A 45 1.53 -10.59 -1.17
C VAL A 45 2.40 -11.01 -2.35
N THR A 46 3.71 -11.03 -2.17
CA THR A 46 4.67 -11.44 -3.20
C THR A 46 4.46 -12.91 -3.60
N GLU A 47 4.34 -13.79 -2.61
CA GLU A 47 4.05 -15.22 -2.84
C GLU A 47 2.71 -15.43 -3.53
N GLY A 48 1.66 -14.73 -3.09
CA GLY A 48 0.32 -14.79 -3.69
C GLY A 48 0.32 -14.30 -5.14
N LEU A 49 1.04 -13.21 -5.41
CA LEU A 49 1.20 -12.66 -6.76
C LEU A 49 1.87 -13.69 -7.69
N PHE A 50 3.01 -14.25 -7.28
CA PHE A 50 3.71 -15.27 -8.07
C PHE A 50 2.80 -16.46 -8.33
N LYS A 51 2.07 -16.94 -7.32
CA LYS A 51 1.14 -18.06 -7.49
C LYS A 51 0.07 -17.78 -8.54
N ILE A 52 -0.56 -16.61 -8.51
CA ILE A 52 -1.57 -16.21 -9.50
C ILE A 52 -0.98 -16.23 -10.91
N TYR A 53 0.25 -15.70 -11.10
CA TYR A 53 0.91 -15.71 -12.40
C TYR A 53 1.32 -17.11 -12.86
N GLN A 54 1.76 -17.99 -11.94
CA GLN A 54 2.04 -19.38 -12.27
C GLN A 54 0.77 -20.09 -12.77
N ASP A 55 -0.34 -19.93 -12.05
CA ASP A 55 -1.61 -20.57 -12.38
C ASP A 55 -2.19 -20.02 -13.70
N LEU A 56 -2.05 -18.71 -13.93
CA LEU A 56 -2.57 -18.05 -15.14
C LEU A 56 -1.74 -18.36 -16.38
N LEU A 57 -0.41 -18.40 -16.26
CA LEU A 57 0.52 -18.53 -17.39
C LEU A 57 1.08 -19.94 -17.57
N GLY A 58 0.81 -20.86 -16.63
CA GLY A 58 1.38 -22.21 -16.64
C GLY A 58 2.90 -22.23 -16.40
N LEU A 59 3.44 -21.20 -15.75
CA LEU A 59 4.87 -21.07 -15.46
C LEU A 59 5.18 -21.56 -14.04
N LYS A 60 6.46 -21.85 -13.77
CA LYS A 60 6.96 -22.15 -12.43
C LYS A 60 8.13 -21.21 -12.13
N PHE A 61 7.97 -20.40 -11.09
CA PHE A 61 9.05 -19.59 -10.54
C PHE A 61 9.77 -20.40 -9.45
N THR A 62 11.08 -20.33 -9.42
CA THR A 62 11.94 -20.96 -8.42
C THR A 62 12.97 -19.94 -7.99
N GLU A 63 13.04 -19.67 -6.69
CA GLU A 63 14.05 -18.77 -6.11
C GLU A 63 15.45 -19.38 -6.33
N VAL A 64 16.38 -18.54 -6.77
CA VAL A 64 17.78 -18.88 -6.97
C VAL A 64 18.52 -18.52 -5.69
N GLU A 65 19.13 -19.51 -5.04
CA GLU A 65 19.97 -19.26 -3.86
C GLU A 65 21.32 -18.65 -4.28
N ASN A 66 21.73 -17.56 -3.62
CA ASN A 66 22.96 -16.80 -3.86
C ASN A 66 23.17 -16.26 -5.29
N PRO A 67 22.24 -15.46 -5.83
CA PRO A 67 22.43 -14.81 -7.11
C PRO A 67 23.43 -13.64 -6.98
N GLU A 68 24.20 -13.38 -8.05
CA GLU A 68 25.02 -12.17 -8.13
C GLU A 68 24.07 -10.97 -8.35
N VAL A 69 23.78 -10.25 -7.26
CA VAL A 69 22.82 -9.13 -7.24
C VAL A 69 23.51 -7.81 -6.95
N TRP A 70 22.89 -6.72 -7.41
CA TRP A 70 23.39 -5.35 -7.22
C TRP A 70 23.07 -4.78 -5.84
N HIS A 71 22.17 -5.41 -5.07
CA HIS A 71 21.78 -5.01 -3.71
C HIS A 71 21.30 -6.21 -2.90
N GLU A 72 21.57 -6.22 -1.60
CA GLU A 72 21.30 -7.35 -0.68
C GLU A 72 19.80 -7.71 -0.58
N ASP A 73 18.91 -6.74 -0.76
CA ASP A 73 17.46 -6.95 -0.73
C ASP A 73 16.87 -7.55 -2.01
N VAL A 74 17.69 -7.76 -3.06
CA VAL A 74 17.22 -8.29 -4.34
C VAL A 74 17.20 -9.81 -4.28
N LYS A 75 16.03 -10.39 -4.53
CA LYS A 75 15.83 -11.84 -4.69
C LYS A 75 15.64 -12.18 -6.16
N MET A 76 16.19 -13.32 -6.61
CA MET A 76 16.00 -13.86 -7.98
C MET A 76 15.27 -15.18 -7.95
#